data_AF-A0A529PVB3-F1
#
_entry.id   AF-A0A529PVB3-F1
#
_cell.length_a   1.000
_cell.length_b   1.000
_cell.length_c   1.000
_cell.angle_alpha   90.00
_cell.angle_beta   90.00
_cell.angle_gamma   90.00
#
_symmetry.space_group_name_H-M   'P 1'
#
loop_
_entity.id
_entity.type
_entity.pdbx_description
1 polymer ?
#
loop_
_entity_poly.entity_id
_entity_poly.type
_entity_poly.pdbx_seq_one_letter_code
_entity_poly.pdbx_strand_id
1 'polypeptide(L)'
;LTQQLGYFKDEGLDVELVNSRAGVEAENELLAGAVQGVVGFYDHTVDLQSKGKYIQSIVQFSQAPGEVELVSAKHPEIKSPADFKGA
;
A
#
# COMPACT_ATOMS: atom_id res chain seq x y z
N LEU A 1 -0.95 11.67 10.21
CA LEU A 1 -1.81 12.85 10.47
C LEU A 1 -2.86 12.58 11.55
N THR A 2 -3.75 11.59 11.39
CA THR A 2 -4.81 11.24 12.37
C THR A 2 -4.33 11.17 13.81
N GLN A 3 -3.20 10.49 14.07
CA GLN A 3 -2.56 10.45 15.39
C GLN A 3 -2.16 11.82 15.93
N GLN A 4 -1.59 12.69 15.07
CA GLN A 4 -1.11 14.02 15.46
C GLN A 4 -2.26 14.99 15.72
N LEU A 5 -3.38 14.83 15.02
CA LEU A 5 -4.59 15.63 15.21
C LEU A 5 -5.46 15.16 16.39
N GLY A 6 -5.14 14.00 16.98
CA GLY A 6 -5.86 13.46 18.15
C GLY A 6 -7.10 12.62 17.83
N TYR A 7 -7.45 12.43 16.55
CA TYR A 7 -8.72 11.82 16.16
C TYR A 7 -8.90 10.36 16.60
N PHE A 8 -7.83 9.58 16.81
CA PHE A 8 -7.98 8.25 17.44
C PHE A 8 -8.48 8.36 18.87
N LYS A 9 -7.97 9.32 19.65
CA LYS A 9 -8.39 9.55 21.03
C LYS A 9 -9.82 10.10 21.11
N ASP A 10 -10.20 10.97 20.17
CA ASP A 10 -11.57 11.49 20.09
C ASP A 10 -12.60 10.36 19.91
N GLU A 11 -12.23 9.30 19.20
CA GLU A 11 -13.02 8.07 19.03
C GLU A 11 -12.77 7.00 20.12
N GLY A 12 -12.00 7.32 21.17
CA GLY A 12 -11.70 6.41 22.27
C GLY A 12 -10.79 5.23 21.89
N LEU A 13 -10.06 5.32 20.79
CA LEU A 13 -9.14 4.29 20.30
C LEU A 13 -7.71 4.54 20.79
N ASP A 14 -7.07 3.48 21.30
CA ASP A 14 -5.63 3.44 21.54
C ASP A 14 -4.95 2.75 20.36
N VAL A 15 -4.20 3.52 19.57
CA VAL A 15 -3.63 3.07 18.30
C VAL A 15 -2.11 3.23 18.34
N GLU A 16 -1.41 2.12 18.12
CA GLU A 16 0.03 2.12 17.85
C GLU A 16 0.28 2.13 16.35
N LEU A 17 1.08 3.08 15.87
CA LEU A 17 1.50 3.13 14.48
C LEU A 17 2.86 2.45 14.32
N VAL A 18 2.88 1.34 13.60
CA VAL A 18 4.10 0.62 13.23
C VAL A 18 4.47 0.99 11.79
N ASN A 19 5.72 1.38 11.57
CA ASN A 19 6.23 1.66 10.23
C ASN A 19 6.92 0.42 9.67
N SER A 20 6.42 -0.07 8.54
CA SER A 20 7.05 -1.13 7.75
C SER A 20 7.92 -0.53 6.64
N ARG A 21 8.93 -1.29 6.17
CA ARG A 21 9.83 -0.82 5.10
C ARG A 21 9.24 -1.00 3.71
N ALA A 22 8.25 -1.88 3.56
CA ALA A 22 7.61 -2.19 2.27
C ALA A 22 6.17 -2.68 2.46
N GLY A 23 5.31 -2.47 1.46
CA GLY A 23 3.91 -2.93 1.50
C GLY A 23 3.76 -4.44 1.72
N VAL A 24 4.62 -5.25 1.08
CA VAL A 24 4.63 -6.71 1.24
C VAL A 24 4.95 -7.15 2.68
N GLU A 25 5.81 -6.40 3.37
CA GLU A 25 6.13 -6.70 4.77
C GLU A 25 4.92 -6.41 5.67
N ALA A 26 4.24 -5.28 5.46
CA ALA A 26 3.00 -4.95 6.17
C ALA A 26 1.87 -5.99 5.92
N GLU A 27 1.70 -6.46 4.68
CA GLU A 27 0.74 -7.52 4.37
C GLU A 27 1.03 -8.82 5.12
N ASN A 28 2.30 -9.22 5.18
CA ASN A 28 2.69 -10.44 5.89
C ASN A 28 2.42 -10.32 7.39
N GLU A 29 2.67 -9.14 7.99
CA GLU A 29 2.35 -8.86 9.39
C GLU A 29 0.84 -8.97 9.66
N LEU A 30 -0.01 -8.44 8.77
CA LEU A 30 -1.46 -8.54 8.87
C LEU A 30 -1.92 -10.00 8.82
N LEU A 31 -1.40 -10.76 7.85
CA LEU A 31 -1.76 -12.17 7.66
C LEU A 31 -1.27 -13.06 8.81
N ALA A 32 -0.14 -12.71 9.44
CA ALA A 32 0.37 -13.38 10.62
C ALA A 32 -0.39 -12.98 11.91
N GLY A 33 -1.24 -11.96 11.85
CA GLY A 33 -1.97 -11.41 13.00
C GLY A 33 -1.09 -10.57 13.93
N ALA A 34 0.09 -10.12 13.47
CA ALA A 34 0.97 -9.26 14.23
C ALA A 34 0.44 -7.82 14.34
N VAL A 35 -0.36 -7.39 13.36
CA VAL A 35 -1.08 -6.10 13.35
C VAL A 35 -2.55 -6.32 13.02
N GLN A 36 -3.43 -5.41 13.46
CA GLN A 36 -4.88 -5.52 13.22
C GLN A 36 -5.32 -4.82 11.93
N GLY A 37 -4.48 -3.98 11.34
CA GLY A 37 -4.79 -3.23 10.13
C GLY A 37 -3.54 -2.72 9.44
N VAL A 38 -3.65 -2.52 8.12
CA VAL A 38 -2.58 -2.01 7.26
C VAL A 38 -3.12 -0.87 6.42
N VAL A 39 -2.33 0.19 6.27
CA VAL A 39 -2.53 1.20 5.24
C VAL A 39 -1.71 0.77 4.02
N GLY A 40 -2.38 0.55 2.89
CA GLY A 40 -1.75 0.09 1.66
C GLY A 40 -2.66 0.32 0.45
N PHE A 41 -2.17 0.00 -0.75
CA PHE A 41 -2.96 0.14 -1.97
C PHE A 41 -4.04 -0.93 -2.07
N TYR A 42 -5.13 -0.60 -2.76
CA TYR A 42 -6.31 -1.46 -2.86
C TYR A 42 -6.02 -2.79 -3.59
N ASP A 43 -5.16 -2.75 -4.61
CA ASP A 43 -4.81 -3.92 -5.42
C ASP A 43 -4.16 -5.05 -4.60
N HIS A 44 -3.58 -4.74 -3.44
CA HIS A 44 -3.05 -5.76 -2.52
C HIS A 44 -4.15 -6.72 -2.06
N THR A 45 -5.40 -6.23 -1.90
CA THR A 45 -6.54 -7.11 -1.57
C THR A 45 -6.85 -8.09 -2.70
N VAL A 46 -6.70 -7.66 -3.95
CA VAL A 46 -6.93 -8.48 -5.16
C VAL A 46 -5.80 -9.50 -5.35
N ASP A 47 -4.54 -9.07 -5.18
CA ASP A 47 -3.37 -9.96 -5.26
C ASP A 47 -3.44 -11.07 -4.19
N LEU A 48 -3.74 -10.71 -2.95
CA LEU A 48 -3.88 -11.69 -1.86
C LEU A 48 -5.05 -12.64 -2.09
N GLN A 49 -6.17 -12.15 -2.62
CA GLN A 49 -7.31 -12.98 -2.99
C GLN A 49 -6.92 -14.05 -4.03
N SER A 50 -6.10 -13.68 -5.03
CA SER A 50 -5.59 -14.64 -6.03
C SER A 50 -4.74 -15.76 -5.40
N LYS A 51 -4.15 -15.50 -4.24
CA LYS A 51 -3.32 -16.44 -3.44
C LYS A 51 -4.13 -17.18 -2.38
N GLY A 52 -5.46 -17.08 -2.41
CA GLY A 52 -6.35 -17.71 -1.44
C GLY A 52 -6.33 -17.07 -0.04
N LYS A 53 -5.80 -15.85 0.08
CA LYS A 53 -5.76 -15.08 1.33
C LYS A 53 -6.79 -13.95 1.24
N TYR A 54 -7.73 -13.92 2.16
CA TYR A 54 -8.86 -12.99 2.09
C TYR A 54 -8.73 -11.93 3.17
N ILE A 55 -8.52 -10.69 2.72
CA ILE A 55 -8.54 -9.49 3.56
C ILE A 55 -9.56 -8.50 2.99
N GLN A 56 -9.97 -7.52 3.80
CA GLN A 56 -10.99 -6.55 3.41
C GLN A 56 -10.45 -5.13 3.49
N SER A 57 -10.68 -4.35 2.43
CA SER A 57 -10.53 -2.90 2.49
C SER A 57 -11.76 -2.30 3.18
N ILE A 58 -11.54 -1.52 4.25
CA ILE A 58 -12.61 -0.91 5.05
C ILE A 58 -12.76 0.59 4.79
N VAL A 59 -11.69 1.27 4.36
CA VAL A 59 -11.68 2.70 4.07
C VAL A 59 -10.76 2.95 2.86
N GLN A 60 -11.23 3.73 1.89
CA GLN A 60 -10.43 4.21 0.75
C GLN A 60 -10.08 5.67 0.95
N PHE A 61 -8.78 6.00 0.94
CA PHE A 61 -8.30 7.37 1.18
C PHE A 61 -8.31 8.23 -0.08
N SER A 62 -8.02 7.61 -1.24
CA SER A 62 -7.87 8.29 -2.52
C SER A 62 -8.57 7.50 -3.62
N GLN A 63 -9.09 8.18 -4.64
CA GLN A 63 -9.68 7.54 -5.82
C GLN A 63 -8.63 7.15 -6.87
N ALA A 64 -7.43 7.72 -6.79
CA ALA A 64 -6.33 7.46 -7.70
C ALA A 64 -5.03 7.22 -6.89
N PRO A 65 -4.10 6.39 -7.39
CA PRO A 65 -2.86 6.06 -6.68
C PRO A 65 -1.92 7.27 -6.57
N GLY A 66 -2.01 8.24 -7.49
CA GLY A 66 -1.14 9.42 -7.50
C GLY A 66 0.30 9.12 -7.92
N GLU A 67 0.56 7.94 -8.47
CA GLU A 67 1.87 7.52 -8.96
C GLU A 67 2.10 7.91 -10.42
N VAL A 68 3.37 8.15 -10.75
CA VAL A 68 3.83 8.39 -12.12
C VAL A 68 5.07 7.55 -12.38
N GLU A 69 5.06 6.84 -13.50
CA GLU A 69 6.22 6.06 -13.94
C GLU A 69 7.24 6.96 -14.63
N LEU A 70 8.51 6.81 -14.25
CA LEU A 70 9.61 7.62 -14.75
C LEU A 70 10.70 6.70 -15.32
N VAL A 71 11.26 7.13 -16.45
CA VAL A 71 12.41 6.47 -17.07
C VAL A 71 13.66 7.30 -16.80
N SER A 72 14.74 6.63 -16.42
CA SER A 72 16.04 7.27 -16.24
C SER A 72 16.50 7.90 -17.55
N ALA A 73 16.98 9.15 -17.48
CA ALA A 73 17.52 9.87 -18.65
C ALA A 73 18.76 9.19 -19.29
N LYS A 74 19.34 8.17 -18.63
CA LYS A 74 20.40 7.32 -19.19
C LYS A 74 19.91 6.32 -20.23
N HIS A 75 18.59 6.15 -20.36
CA HIS A 75 17.93 5.23 -21.28
C HIS A 75 17.06 5.96 -22.32
N PRO A 76 17.66 6.79 -23.21
CA PRO A 76 16.92 7.55 -24.21
C PRO A 76 16.23 6.67 -25.28
N GLU A 77 16.55 5.38 -25.33
CA GLU A 77 15.92 4.38 -26.18
C GLU A 77 14.48 4.06 -25.73
N ILE A 78 14.17 4.20 -24.44
CA ILE A 78 12.83 3.92 -23.90
C ILE A 78 11.99 5.19 -24.05
N LYS A 79 11.03 5.17 -24.99
CA LYS A 79 10.19 6.33 -25.34
C LYS A 79 8.71 6.11 -25.08
N SER A 80 8.32 4.86 -24.84
CA SER A 80 6.95 4.45 -24.60
C SER A 80 6.92 3.18 -23.75
N PRO A 81 5.77 2.85 -23.13
CA PRO A 81 5.62 1.58 -22.42
C PRO A 81 5.90 0.33 -23.27
N ALA A 82 5.82 0.42 -24.61
CA ALA A 82 6.16 -0.68 -25.50
C ALA A 82 7.65 -1.05 -25.44
N ASP A 83 8.51 -0.09 -25.07
CA ASP A 83 9.95 -0.25 -24.99
C ASP A 83 10.40 -0.88 -23.65
N PHE A 84 9.50 -1.10 -22.70
CA PHE A 84 9.80 -1.76 -21.42
C PHE A 84 10.13 -3.26 -21.57
N LYS A 85 9.79 -3.84 -22.73
CA LYS A 85 10.01 -5.26 -22.96
C LYS A 85 11.51 -5.59 -23.00
N GLY A 86 11.99 -6.24 -21.94
CA GLY A 86 13.38 -6.69 -21.84
C GLY A 86 14.37 -5.59 -21.43
N ALA A 87 13.86 -4.42 -21.03
CA ALA A 87 14.62 -3.41 -20.31
C ALA A 87 14.92 -3.86 -18.87
#